data_AF-F9WLG4-F1
#
_entry.id   AF-F9WLG4-F1
#
_cell.length_a   1.000
_cell.length_b   1.000
_cell.length_c   1.000
_cell.angle_alpha   90.00
_cell.angle_beta   90.00
_cell.angle_gamma   90.00
#
_symmetry.space_group_name_H-M   'P 1'
#
loop_
_entity.id
_entity.type
_entity.pdbx_description
1 polymer ?
#
loop_
_entity_poly.entity_id
_entity_poly.type
_entity_poly.pdbx_seq_one_letter_code
_entity_poly.pdbx_strand_id
1 'polypeptide(L)'
;MAGRVVFYEKADDALSAMWHMGNERHEALVKRKVAEGVMNATQNCKAKCGFIIFDVGGEHRPEVKLLTSEWGCIVLSSPSEKNFKSWMDSKGALRFYINCYTTREMKAFFAWQEWCRCVTAEHYQASLAEIERRWSVAERRIEEVGLLLRYVFDLEKYAQRCDDVAAALSNNKAEDMERYMRILLCSISWVEDGTTQKIIKLVRVATDPADRYLNFPSSEVIGARLKTLVVNHFFRGSSRVDLQA
;
A
#
# COMPACT_ATOMS: atom_id res chain seq x y z
N MET A 1 12.04 -20.72 -1.05
CA MET A 1 13.21 -19.85 -0.82
C MET A 1 12.81 -18.43 -1.16
N ALA A 2 12.81 -17.52 -0.18
CA ALA A 2 12.45 -16.14 -0.41
C ALA A 2 13.46 -15.48 -1.36
N GLY A 3 12.96 -14.90 -2.45
CA GLY A 3 13.79 -14.17 -3.41
C GLY A 3 14.44 -12.96 -2.74
N ARG A 4 15.70 -12.72 -3.07
CA ARG A 4 16.46 -11.55 -2.63
C ARG A 4 15.70 -10.28 -3.05
N VAL A 5 15.35 -9.42 -2.09
CA VAL A 5 14.83 -8.08 -2.37
C VAL A 5 16.02 -7.13 -2.39
N VAL A 6 16.17 -6.37 -3.48
CA VAL A 6 17.26 -5.40 -3.65
C VAL A 6 16.63 -4.04 -3.94
N PHE A 7 17.05 -3.02 -3.20
CA PHE A 7 16.59 -1.65 -3.37
C PHE A 7 17.63 -0.87 -4.17
N TYR A 8 17.17 -0.06 -5.11
CA TYR A 8 18.01 0.83 -5.92
C TYR A 8 17.47 2.25 -5.80
N GLU A 9 18.36 3.22 -5.58
CA GLU A 9 17.96 4.63 -5.51
C GLU A 9 17.69 5.21 -6.90
N LYS A 10 18.43 4.75 -7.92
CA LYS A 10 18.28 5.20 -9.32
C LYS A 10 17.68 4.10 -10.18
N ALA A 11 16.79 4.50 -11.09
CA ALA A 11 16.15 3.59 -12.04
C ALA A 11 17.19 2.91 -12.96
N ASP A 12 18.21 3.63 -13.42
CA ASP A 12 19.22 3.10 -14.33
C ASP A 12 20.08 1.98 -13.70
N ASP A 13 20.37 2.09 -12.40
CA ASP A 13 21.09 1.05 -11.67
C ASP A 13 20.25 -0.23 -11.58
N ALA A 14 18.94 -0.08 -11.30
CA ALA A 14 18.01 -1.20 -11.29
C ALA A 14 17.92 -1.86 -12.67
N LEU A 15 17.83 -1.07 -13.73
CA LEU A 15 17.76 -1.56 -15.12
C LEU A 15 19.04 -2.32 -15.52
N SER A 16 20.20 -1.78 -15.15
CA SER A 16 21.49 -2.43 -15.41
C SER A 16 21.58 -3.79 -14.71
N ALA A 17 21.21 -3.85 -13.42
CA ALA A 17 21.17 -5.10 -12.69
C ALA A 17 20.16 -6.10 -13.28
N MET A 18 18.99 -5.61 -13.74
CA MET A 18 17.99 -6.43 -14.40
C MET A 18 18.50 -7.05 -15.71
N TRP A 19 19.25 -6.30 -16.52
CA TRP A 19 19.87 -6.83 -17.73
C TRP A 19 20.87 -7.94 -17.41
N HIS A 20 21.72 -7.76 -16.41
CA HIS A 20 22.64 -8.81 -15.96
C HIS A 20 21.88 -10.06 -15.49
N MET A 21 20.88 -9.92 -14.63
CA MET A 21 20.07 -11.04 -14.14
C MET A 21 19.31 -11.75 -15.27
N GLY A 22 18.80 -10.99 -16.25
CA GLY A 22 18.12 -11.54 -17.41
C GLY A 22 19.06 -12.39 -18.26
N ASN A 23 20.27 -11.90 -18.54
CA ASN A 23 21.28 -12.61 -19.30
C ASN A 23 21.74 -13.88 -18.61
N GLU A 24 22.08 -13.82 -17.32
CA GLU A 24 22.49 -15.00 -16.55
C GLU A 24 21.41 -16.10 -16.57
N ARG A 25 20.14 -15.71 -16.38
CA ARG A 25 19.02 -16.65 -16.37
C ARG A 25 18.73 -17.22 -17.75
N HIS A 26 18.87 -16.41 -18.81
CA HIS A 26 18.75 -16.86 -20.18
C HIS A 26 19.83 -17.91 -20.51
N GLU A 27 21.09 -17.61 -20.20
CA GLU A 27 22.21 -18.55 -20.42
C GLU A 27 22.03 -19.87 -19.67
N ALA A 28 21.61 -19.81 -18.39
CA ALA A 28 21.33 -21.00 -17.60
C ALA A 28 20.21 -21.85 -18.22
N LEU A 29 19.15 -21.21 -18.72
CA LEU A 29 18.04 -21.89 -19.37
C LEU A 29 18.45 -22.53 -20.70
N VAL A 30 19.25 -21.84 -21.51
CA VAL A 30 19.79 -22.38 -22.78
C VAL A 30 20.67 -23.59 -22.50
N LYS A 31 21.62 -23.50 -21.55
CA LYS A 31 22.49 -24.63 -21.16
C LYS A 31 21.66 -25.86 -20.76
N ARG A 32 20.61 -25.66 -19.96
CA ARG A 32 19.68 -26.72 -19.56
C ARG A 32 18.99 -27.36 -20.77
N LYS A 33 18.42 -26.55 -21.66
CA LYS A 33 17.71 -27.07 -22.86
C LYS A 33 18.63 -27.83 -23.82
N VAL A 34 19.87 -27.39 -23.97
CA VAL A 34 20.89 -28.10 -24.75
C VAL A 34 21.18 -29.47 -24.14
N ALA A 35 21.33 -29.53 -22.80
CA ALA A 35 21.51 -30.80 -22.10
C ALA A 35 20.30 -31.74 -22.22
N GLU A 36 19.08 -31.19 -22.33
CA GLU A 36 17.83 -31.92 -22.56
C GLU A 36 17.62 -32.32 -24.04
N GLY A 37 18.55 -31.99 -24.96
CA GLY A 37 18.46 -32.35 -26.37
C GLY A 37 17.45 -31.52 -27.19
N VAL A 38 17.05 -30.35 -26.70
CA VAL A 38 16.06 -29.49 -27.37
C VAL A 38 16.69 -28.82 -28.60
N MET A 39 16.17 -29.13 -29.78
CA MET A 39 16.56 -28.46 -31.02
C MET A 39 16.19 -26.97 -30.99
N ASN A 40 17.07 -26.10 -31.52
CA ASN A 40 16.91 -24.64 -31.50
C ASN A 40 16.71 -24.05 -30.08
N ALA A 41 17.46 -24.58 -29.09
CA ALA A 41 17.36 -24.21 -27.69
C ALA A 41 17.38 -22.68 -27.43
N THR A 42 18.11 -21.91 -28.23
CA THR A 42 18.19 -20.44 -28.15
C THR A 42 16.95 -19.71 -28.67
N GLN A 43 16.27 -20.23 -29.70
CA GLN A 43 15.23 -19.49 -30.44
C GLN A 43 13.90 -19.36 -29.66
N ASN A 44 13.73 -20.12 -28.57
CA ASN A 44 12.52 -20.13 -27.74
C ASN A 44 12.82 -20.03 -26.22
N CYS A 45 13.93 -19.40 -25.83
CA CYS A 45 14.26 -19.19 -24.42
C CYS A 45 13.76 -17.84 -23.91
N LYS A 46 12.55 -17.83 -23.35
CA LYS A 46 12.04 -16.72 -22.53
C LYS A 46 11.92 -17.20 -21.09
N ALA A 47 12.78 -16.68 -20.22
CA ALA A 47 12.68 -16.93 -18.78
C ALA A 47 11.97 -15.76 -18.11
N LYS A 48 10.95 -16.04 -17.29
CA LYS A 48 10.44 -15.03 -16.37
C LYS A 48 11.50 -14.80 -15.29
N CYS A 49 12.01 -13.59 -15.20
CA CYS A 49 13.15 -13.25 -14.35
C CYS A 49 12.72 -12.79 -12.96
N GLY A 50 11.52 -12.20 -12.83
CA GLY A 50 10.96 -11.78 -11.55
C GLY A 50 9.89 -10.72 -11.71
N PHE A 51 9.69 -9.93 -10.65
CA PHE A 51 8.84 -8.75 -10.65
C PHE A 51 9.66 -7.50 -10.32
N ILE A 52 9.27 -6.37 -10.90
CA ILE A 52 9.78 -5.06 -10.57
C ILE A 52 8.64 -4.28 -9.94
N ILE A 53 8.91 -3.64 -8.81
CA ILE A 53 7.95 -2.77 -8.13
C ILE A 53 8.48 -1.34 -8.25
N PHE A 54 7.76 -0.50 -8.99
CA PHE A 54 8.10 0.90 -9.19
C PHE A 54 7.18 1.77 -8.33
N ASP A 55 7.75 2.55 -7.40
CA ASP A 55 7.01 3.60 -6.70
C ASP A 55 7.08 4.91 -7.50
N VAL A 56 5.95 5.33 -8.04
CA VAL A 56 5.81 6.48 -8.94
C VAL A 56 5.34 7.68 -8.13
N GLY A 57 6.25 8.63 -7.92
CA GLY A 57 6.00 9.92 -7.26
C GLY A 57 6.58 11.10 -8.04
N GLY A 58 5.79 12.17 -8.20
CA GLY A 58 6.23 13.42 -8.84
C GLY A 58 6.56 13.26 -10.33
N GLU A 59 7.75 13.72 -10.74
CA GLU A 59 8.26 13.65 -12.13
C GLU A 59 8.85 12.28 -12.50
N HIS A 60 8.99 11.37 -11.54
CA HIS A 60 9.61 10.05 -11.76
C HIS A 60 8.61 9.08 -12.39
N ARG A 61 8.41 9.22 -13.69
CA ARG A 61 7.67 8.26 -14.51
C ARG A 61 8.67 7.34 -15.20
N PRO A 62 8.44 6.02 -15.20
CA PRO A 62 9.25 5.15 -16.05
C PRO A 62 8.94 5.49 -17.52
N GLU A 63 9.80 6.29 -18.16
CA GLU A 63 9.78 6.54 -19.61
C GLU A 63 10.12 5.26 -20.40
N VAL A 64 10.77 4.31 -19.73
CA VAL A 64 11.34 3.13 -20.35
C VAL A 64 10.24 2.16 -20.78
N LYS A 65 10.35 1.66 -22.02
CA LYS A 65 9.65 0.43 -22.43
C LYS A 65 10.14 -0.72 -21.55
N LEU A 66 9.54 -0.88 -20.38
CA LEU A 66 9.84 -1.98 -19.47
C LEU A 66 9.72 -3.30 -20.23
N LEU A 67 10.71 -4.18 -20.06
CA LEU A 67 10.79 -5.50 -20.70
C LEU A 67 9.75 -6.46 -20.09
N THR A 68 8.47 -6.19 -20.34
CA THR A 68 7.32 -6.93 -19.78
C THR A 68 7.27 -8.39 -20.25
N SER A 69 8.00 -8.73 -21.31
CA SER A 69 8.15 -10.11 -21.78
C SER A 69 8.88 -11.02 -20.78
N GLU A 70 9.81 -10.48 -20.00
CA GLU A 70 10.67 -11.25 -19.08
C GLU A 70 10.44 -10.89 -17.61
N TRP A 71 10.05 -9.64 -17.33
CA TRP A 71 9.81 -9.14 -15.98
C TRP A 71 8.33 -8.77 -15.80
N GLY A 72 7.70 -9.29 -14.75
CA GLY A 72 6.42 -8.74 -14.30
C GLY A 72 6.63 -7.33 -13.74
N CYS A 73 5.74 -6.39 -14.01
CA CYS A 73 5.87 -5.02 -13.53
C CYS A 73 4.66 -4.67 -12.66
N ILE A 74 4.93 -4.22 -11.43
CA ILE A 74 3.95 -3.66 -10.52
C ILE A 74 4.30 -2.18 -10.37
N VAL A 75 3.33 -1.32 -10.66
CA VAL A 75 3.49 0.13 -10.47
C VAL A 75 2.67 0.51 -9.25
N LEU A 76 3.34 1.02 -8.23
CA LEU A 76 2.72 1.70 -7.11
C LEU A 76 2.64 3.17 -7.50
N SER A 77 1.43 3.68 -7.70
CA SER A 77 1.22 5.10 -7.90
C SER A 77 0.22 5.61 -6.89
N SER A 78 0.26 6.91 -6.60
CA SER A 78 -0.90 7.55 -5.97
C SER A 78 -2.16 7.24 -6.78
N PRO A 79 -3.32 6.98 -6.13
CA PRO A 79 -4.55 6.67 -6.83
C PRO A 79 -4.88 7.83 -7.76
N SER A 80 -4.77 7.66 -9.09
CA SER A 80 -5.07 8.73 -10.03
C SER A 80 -5.76 8.23 -11.29
N GLU A 81 -6.95 8.75 -11.58
CA GLU A 81 -7.71 8.34 -12.76
C GLU A 81 -6.95 8.67 -14.05
N LYS A 82 -6.29 9.83 -14.09
CA LYS A 82 -5.48 10.26 -15.23
C LYS A 82 -4.28 9.32 -15.43
N ASN A 83 -3.57 8.98 -14.36
CA ASN A 83 -2.45 8.05 -14.44
C ASN A 83 -2.96 6.68 -14.90
N PHE A 84 -4.05 6.18 -14.31
CA PHE A 84 -4.62 4.88 -14.67
C PHE A 84 -5.04 4.79 -16.14
N LYS A 85 -5.76 5.79 -16.66
CA LYS A 85 -6.13 5.87 -18.08
C LYS A 85 -4.89 5.83 -18.98
N SER A 86 -3.89 6.65 -18.66
CA SER A 86 -2.62 6.68 -19.39
C SER A 86 -1.93 5.30 -19.41
N TRP A 87 -1.96 4.54 -18.31
CA TRP A 87 -1.37 3.20 -18.24
C TRP A 87 -2.18 2.13 -18.97
N MET A 88 -3.52 2.19 -18.93
CA MET A 88 -4.35 1.28 -19.72
C MET A 88 -4.08 1.44 -21.21
N ASP A 89 -4.09 2.69 -21.69
CA ASP A 89 -3.94 3.00 -23.11
C ASP A 89 -2.56 2.61 -23.64
N SER A 90 -1.51 2.73 -22.82
CA SER A 90 -0.13 2.53 -23.26
C SER A 90 0.49 1.17 -22.93
N LYS A 91 -0.02 0.43 -21.94
CA LYS A 91 0.67 -0.74 -21.36
C LYS A 91 -0.23 -1.92 -20.95
N GLY A 92 -1.54 -1.87 -21.18
CA GLY A 92 -2.45 -2.98 -20.83
C GLY A 92 -2.50 -3.25 -19.32
N ALA A 93 -2.58 -2.18 -18.53
CA ALA A 93 -2.58 -2.26 -17.07
C ALA A 93 -3.82 -3.02 -16.55
N LEU A 94 -3.59 -3.99 -15.66
CA LEU A 94 -4.63 -4.68 -14.91
C LEU A 94 -4.93 -3.90 -13.62
N ARG A 95 -6.21 -3.80 -13.26
CA ARG A 95 -6.63 -3.19 -11.99
C ARG A 95 -6.29 -4.13 -10.84
N PHE A 96 -5.29 -3.76 -10.04
CA PHE A 96 -5.04 -4.40 -8.75
C PHE A 96 -5.09 -3.35 -7.65
N TYR A 97 -6.15 -3.41 -6.86
CA TYR A 97 -6.22 -2.64 -5.61
C TYR A 97 -5.50 -3.45 -4.54
N ILE A 98 -4.38 -2.92 -4.03
CA ILE A 98 -3.75 -3.49 -2.85
C ILE A 98 -4.70 -3.24 -1.69
N ASN A 99 -5.32 -4.30 -1.19
CA ASN A 99 -6.12 -4.20 0.03
C ASN A 99 -5.23 -3.71 1.17
N CYS A 100 -5.82 -3.05 2.18
CA CYS A 100 -5.08 -2.81 3.41
C CYS A 100 -4.64 -4.16 3.99
N TYR A 101 -3.46 -4.20 4.60
CA TYR A 101 -3.01 -5.38 5.31
C TYR A 101 -4.05 -5.78 6.35
N THR A 102 -4.17 -7.07 6.59
CA THR A 102 -4.92 -7.64 7.69
C THR A 102 -4.08 -7.61 8.97
N THR A 103 -4.73 -7.67 10.14
CA THR A 103 -4.04 -7.83 11.42
C THR A 103 -3.16 -9.09 11.44
N ARG A 104 -3.56 -10.15 10.72
CA ARG A 104 -2.77 -11.38 10.59
C ARG A 104 -1.47 -11.13 9.80
N GLU A 105 -1.54 -10.41 8.69
CA GLU A 105 -0.35 -10.04 7.91
C GLU A 105 0.59 -9.11 8.69
N MET A 106 0.04 -8.18 9.48
CA MET A 106 0.82 -7.35 10.40
C MET A 106 1.57 -8.18 11.45
N LYS A 107 0.88 -9.14 12.08
CA LYS A 107 1.48 -10.08 13.04
C LYS A 107 2.59 -10.91 12.40
N ALA A 108 2.36 -11.41 11.18
CA ALA A 108 3.37 -12.18 10.45
C ALA A 108 4.61 -11.34 10.11
N PHE A 109 4.41 -10.10 9.64
CA PHE A 109 5.51 -9.18 9.34
C PHE A 109 6.31 -8.85 10.61
N PHE A 110 5.62 -8.55 11.70
CA PHE A 110 6.27 -8.30 13.00
C PHE A 110 7.08 -9.51 13.47
N ALA A 111 6.48 -10.71 13.48
CA ALA A 111 7.18 -11.93 13.88
C ALA A 111 8.43 -12.19 13.03
N TRP A 112 8.36 -11.93 11.73
CA TRP A 112 9.50 -12.02 10.82
C TRP A 112 10.60 -11.00 11.17
N GLN A 113 10.26 -9.74 11.40
CA GLN A 113 11.23 -8.72 11.81
C GLN A 113 11.92 -9.11 13.13
N GLU A 114 11.16 -9.62 14.10
CA GLU A 114 11.69 -10.06 15.38
C GLU A 114 12.60 -11.28 15.26
N TRP A 115 12.23 -12.25 14.42
CA TRP A 115 13.10 -13.37 14.08
C TRP A 115 14.43 -12.89 13.48
N CYS A 116 14.38 -11.97 12.52
CA CYS A 116 15.59 -11.39 11.92
C CYS A 116 16.48 -10.65 12.93
N ARG A 117 15.89 -10.04 13.97
CA ARG A 117 16.65 -9.39 15.06
C ARG A 117 17.31 -10.39 15.99
N CYS A 118 16.63 -11.50 16.30
CA CYS A 118 17.13 -12.49 17.25
C CYS A 118 18.17 -13.43 16.62
N VAL A 119 18.05 -13.74 15.33
CA VAL A 119 18.93 -14.62 14.54
C VAL A 119 18.92 -16.10 14.96
N THR A 120 18.79 -16.40 16.26
CA THR A 120 18.69 -17.76 16.82
C THR A 120 17.42 -17.97 17.65
N ALA A 121 17.03 -19.24 17.81
CA ALA A 121 15.87 -19.61 18.61
C ALA A 121 16.06 -19.29 20.09
N GLU A 122 17.27 -19.45 20.63
CA GLU A 122 17.59 -19.18 22.04
C GLU A 122 17.43 -17.69 22.35
N HIS A 123 17.96 -16.81 21.48
CA HIS A 123 17.79 -15.36 21.64
C HIS A 123 16.33 -14.94 21.51
N TYR A 124 15.58 -15.58 20.62
CA TYR A 124 14.14 -15.35 20.49
C TYR A 124 13.39 -15.70 21.78
N GLN A 125 13.66 -16.88 22.36
CA GLN A 125 13.06 -17.30 23.63
C GLN A 125 13.43 -16.38 24.80
N ALA A 126 14.70 -15.98 24.90
CA ALA A 126 15.16 -15.05 25.92
C ALA A 126 14.53 -13.64 25.78
N SER A 127 14.11 -13.26 24.58
CA SER A 127 13.57 -11.94 24.27
C SER A 127 12.03 -11.85 24.27
N LEU A 128 11.32 -12.92 24.64
CA LEU A 128 9.85 -13.01 24.52
C LEU A 128 9.13 -11.82 25.18
N ALA A 129 9.50 -11.45 26.41
CA ALA A 129 8.87 -10.33 27.11
C ALA A 129 9.06 -8.99 26.37
N GLU A 130 10.23 -8.76 25.77
CA GLU A 130 10.51 -7.55 25.00
C GLU A 130 9.84 -7.58 23.61
N ILE A 131 9.69 -8.76 23.02
CA ILE A 131 8.91 -8.96 21.79
C ILE A 131 7.43 -8.66 22.05
N GLU A 132 6.86 -9.15 23.14
CA GLU A 132 5.49 -8.87 23.56
C GLU A 132 5.28 -7.37 23.79
N ARG A 133 6.20 -6.71 24.50
CA ARG A 133 6.14 -5.25 24.73
C ARG A 133 6.16 -4.48 23.40
N ARG A 134 7.00 -4.88 22.44
CA ARG A 134 7.07 -4.26 21.11
C ARG A 134 5.81 -4.53 20.28
N TRP A 135 5.23 -5.71 20.39
CA TRP A 135 3.95 -6.03 19.76
C TRP A 135 2.82 -5.14 20.31
N SER A 136 2.74 -4.95 21.64
CA SER A 136 1.74 -4.05 22.23
C SER A 136 1.89 -2.60 21.77
N VAL A 137 3.11 -2.14 21.47
CA VAL A 137 3.32 -0.82 20.84
C VAL A 137 2.78 -0.82 19.41
N ALA A 138 3.05 -1.86 18.63
CA ALA A 138 2.54 -1.99 17.25
C ALA A 138 1.00 -2.06 17.21
N GLU A 139 0.36 -2.77 18.15
CA GLU A 139 -1.10 -2.86 18.25
C GLU A 139 -1.73 -1.49 18.50
N ARG A 140 -1.22 -0.70 19.46
CA ARG A 140 -1.71 0.67 19.69
C ARG A 140 -1.60 1.53 18.44
N ARG A 141 -0.47 1.44 17.73
CA ARG A 141 -0.30 2.19 16.46
C ARG A 141 -1.28 1.73 15.39
N ILE A 142 -1.56 0.42 15.28
CA ILE A 142 -2.57 -0.10 14.35
C ILE A 142 -3.95 0.48 14.66
N GLU A 143 -4.33 0.59 15.93
CA GLU A 143 -5.60 1.18 16.36
C GLU A 143 -5.70 2.67 15.99
N GLU A 144 -4.59 3.41 16.12
CA GLU A 144 -4.54 4.86 15.90
C GLU A 144 -4.44 5.24 14.43
N VAL A 145 -3.50 4.65 13.67
CA VAL A 145 -3.20 5.05 12.28
C VAL A 145 -3.63 4.03 11.24
N GLY A 146 -4.08 2.85 11.67
CA GLY A 146 -4.57 1.78 10.81
C GLY A 146 -3.49 0.77 10.43
N LEU A 147 -3.86 -0.16 9.55
CA LEU A 147 -3.01 -1.27 9.11
C LEU A 147 -2.03 -0.82 8.02
N LEU A 148 -1.20 0.18 8.33
CA LEU A 148 -0.23 0.80 7.44
C LEU A 148 1.20 0.54 7.94
N LEU A 149 1.88 -0.46 7.34
CA LEU A 149 3.21 -0.94 7.79
C LEU A 149 4.20 0.20 8.06
N ARG A 150 4.27 1.15 7.13
CA ARG A 150 5.17 2.32 7.19
C ARG A 150 5.03 3.11 8.49
N TYR A 151 3.81 3.25 9.00
CA TYR A 151 3.52 4.05 10.18
C TYR A 151 3.44 3.19 11.45
N VAL A 152 3.24 1.88 11.35
CA VAL A 152 3.17 1.01 12.52
C VAL A 152 4.57 0.71 13.07
N PHE A 153 5.53 0.44 12.18
CA PHE A 153 6.86 -0.05 12.59
C PHE A 153 7.95 1.02 12.64
N ASP A 154 7.62 2.28 12.37
CA ASP A 154 8.56 3.40 12.42
C ASP A 154 7.97 4.51 13.29
N LEU A 155 8.70 4.90 14.35
CA LEU A 155 8.23 5.88 15.33
C LEU A 155 8.11 7.29 14.75
N GLU A 156 9.05 7.70 13.91
CA GLU A 156 9.05 9.03 13.32
C GLU A 156 7.94 9.16 12.28
N LYS A 157 7.78 8.13 11.43
CA LYS A 157 6.68 8.10 10.46
C LYS A 157 5.32 7.98 11.16
N TYR A 158 5.23 7.23 12.25
CA TYR A 158 4.05 7.18 13.10
C TYR A 158 3.65 8.59 13.59
N ALA A 159 4.59 9.31 14.22
CA ALA A 159 4.34 10.65 14.73
C ALA A 159 3.89 11.60 13.62
N GLN A 160 4.61 11.59 12.49
CA GLN A 160 4.25 12.37 11.30
C GLN A 160 2.83 12.05 10.80
N ARG A 161 2.43 10.77 10.83
CA ARG A 161 1.08 10.36 10.42
C ARG A 161 0.02 10.85 11.39
N CYS A 162 0.29 10.83 12.70
CA CYS A 162 -0.63 11.39 13.68
C CYS A 162 -0.84 12.90 13.48
N ASP A 163 0.22 13.64 13.20
CA ASP A 163 0.14 15.08 12.90
C ASP A 163 -0.62 15.34 11.60
N ASP A 164 -0.35 14.54 10.56
CA ASP A 164 -1.05 14.59 9.28
C ASP A 164 -2.56 14.36 9.43
N VAL A 165 -2.94 13.37 10.24
CA VAL A 165 -4.35 13.06 10.56
C VAL A 165 -4.98 14.19 11.36
N ALA A 166 -4.28 14.72 12.38
CA ALA A 166 -4.78 15.82 13.19
C ALA A 166 -5.01 17.09 12.35
N ALA A 167 -4.07 17.42 11.46
CA ALA A 167 -4.20 18.52 10.52
C ALA A 167 -5.37 18.31 9.55
N ALA A 168 -5.51 17.11 8.98
CA ALA A 168 -6.61 16.77 8.09
C ALA A 168 -7.98 16.86 8.79
N LEU A 169 -8.08 16.46 10.06
CA LEU A 169 -9.32 16.57 10.83
C LEU A 169 -9.63 18.02 11.29
N SER A 170 -8.63 18.90 11.35
CA SER A 170 -8.80 20.28 11.82
C SER A 170 -9.10 21.26 10.68
N ASN A 171 -8.53 21.04 9.50
CA ASN A 171 -8.59 21.97 8.36
C ASN A 171 -9.81 21.74 7.45
N ASN A 172 -10.98 21.49 8.03
CA ASN A 172 -12.18 21.13 7.27
C ASN A 172 -13.13 22.32 7.08
N LYS A 173 -13.65 22.45 5.87
CA LYS A 173 -14.74 23.37 5.50
C LYS A 173 -16.10 22.71 5.76
N ALA A 174 -17.18 23.50 5.72
CA ALA A 174 -18.54 22.98 5.86
C ALA A 174 -18.86 21.92 4.78
N GLU A 175 -18.42 22.15 3.54
CA GLU A 175 -18.56 21.22 2.42
C GLU A 175 -17.91 19.86 2.69
N ASP A 176 -16.80 19.83 3.43
CA ASP A 176 -16.11 18.59 3.79
C ASP A 176 -16.95 17.74 4.76
N MET A 177 -17.76 18.38 5.63
CA MET A 177 -18.59 17.67 6.62
C MET A 177 -19.73 16.89 5.99
N GLU A 178 -20.43 17.49 5.03
CA GLU A 178 -21.46 16.79 4.26
C GLU A 178 -20.85 15.60 3.53
N ARG A 179 -19.69 15.81 2.90
CA ARG A 179 -18.96 14.75 2.22
C ARG A 179 -18.52 13.62 3.17
N TYR A 180 -18.00 13.95 4.35
CA TYR A 180 -17.62 12.96 5.35
C TYR A 180 -18.82 12.19 5.91
N MET A 181 -19.96 12.86 6.11
CA MET A 181 -21.20 12.17 6.46
C MET A 181 -21.57 11.14 5.39
N ARG A 182 -21.52 11.52 4.11
CA ARG A 182 -21.81 10.62 2.99
C ARG A 182 -20.82 9.45 2.92
N ILE A 183 -19.54 9.70 3.21
CA ILE A 183 -18.52 8.65 3.32
C ILE A 183 -18.84 7.68 4.46
N LEU A 184 -19.13 8.20 5.66
CA LEU A 184 -19.44 7.38 6.84
C LEU A 184 -20.72 6.54 6.66
N LEU A 185 -21.66 7.03 5.85
CA LEU A 185 -22.90 6.32 5.47
C LEU A 185 -22.72 5.39 4.26
N CYS A 186 -21.50 5.28 3.71
CA CYS A 186 -21.22 4.54 2.49
C CYS A 186 -22.11 4.95 1.30
N SER A 187 -22.55 6.22 1.27
CA SER A 187 -23.50 6.74 0.27
C SER A 187 -22.83 7.38 -0.94
N ILE A 188 -21.49 7.49 -0.93
CA ILE A 188 -20.70 7.86 -2.10
C ILE A 188 -19.57 6.88 -2.38
N SER A 189 -19.34 6.69 -3.67
CA SER A 189 -18.13 6.07 -4.19
C SER A 189 -16.90 6.91 -3.85
N TRP A 190 -15.74 6.27 -3.85
CA TRP A 190 -14.45 6.93 -3.67
C TRP A 190 -14.21 8.01 -4.74
N VAL A 191 -13.67 9.16 -4.32
CA VAL A 191 -13.27 10.27 -5.19
C VAL A 191 -11.87 10.71 -4.78
N GLU A 192 -10.95 10.77 -5.75
CA GLU A 192 -9.60 11.31 -5.61
C GLU A 192 -9.67 12.83 -5.48
N ASP A 193 -9.46 13.37 -4.28
CA ASP A 193 -9.42 14.82 -4.07
C ASP A 193 -8.23 15.28 -3.22
N GLY A 194 -7.27 14.37 -2.96
CA GLY A 194 -6.05 14.64 -2.21
C GLY A 194 -6.22 14.85 -0.70
N THR A 195 -7.43 15.19 -0.21
CA THR A 195 -7.68 15.49 1.22
C THR A 195 -7.97 14.24 2.04
N THR A 196 -8.54 13.22 1.41
CA THR A 196 -9.20 12.11 2.13
C THR A 196 -8.25 10.95 2.46
N GLN A 197 -7.13 10.81 1.75
CA GLN A 197 -6.16 9.70 1.90
C GLN A 197 -5.50 9.60 3.28
N LYS A 198 -5.55 10.69 4.07
CA LYS A 198 -5.02 10.70 5.43
C LYS A 198 -5.97 10.06 6.44
N ILE A 199 -7.27 10.10 6.17
CA ILE A 199 -8.31 9.73 7.13
C ILE A 199 -9.20 8.57 6.66
N ILE A 200 -9.25 8.32 5.35
CA ILE A 200 -10.07 7.28 4.72
C ILE A 200 -9.17 6.33 3.91
N LYS A 201 -9.52 5.05 3.97
CA LYS A 201 -9.00 3.98 3.12
C LYS A 201 -10.10 3.45 2.21
N LEU A 202 -9.67 2.95 1.05
CA LEU A 202 -10.53 2.23 0.12
C LEU A 202 -10.49 0.73 0.42
N VAL A 203 -11.64 0.11 0.59
CA VAL A 203 -11.76 -1.33 0.83
C VAL A 203 -12.54 -1.96 -0.31
N ARG A 204 -11.94 -2.97 -0.94
CA ARG A 204 -12.60 -3.83 -1.93
C ARG A 204 -13.48 -4.83 -1.18
N VAL A 205 -14.75 -4.88 -1.54
CA VAL A 205 -15.71 -5.87 -1.04
C VAL A 205 -16.07 -6.76 -2.21
N ALA A 206 -15.69 -8.03 -2.12
CA ALA A 206 -16.05 -9.02 -3.14
C ALA A 206 -17.55 -9.30 -3.05
N THR A 207 -18.26 -9.03 -4.14
CA THR A 207 -19.71 -9.22 -4.26
C THR A 207 -20.07 -9.76 -5.64
N ASP A 208 -21.17 -10.49 -5.73
CA ASP A 208 -21.75 -11.03 -6.96
C ASP A 208 -22.85 -10.07 -7.46
N PRO A 209 -22.88 -9.59 -8.73
CA PRO A 209 -22.07 -9.96 -9.90
C PRO A 209 -20.78 -9.15 -10.10
N ALA A 210 -20.55 -8.13 -9.27
CA ALA A 210 -19.39 -7.26 -9.40
C ALA A 210 -18.93 -6.76 -8.03
N ASP A 211 -17.62 -6.64 -7.88
CA ASP A 211 -17.00 -6.06 -6.69
C ASP A 211 -17.47 -4.63 -6.43
N ARG A 212 -17.61 -4.29 -5.16
CA ARG A 212 -17.87 -2.92 -4.70
C ARG A 212 -16.64 -2.36 -3.99
N TYR A 213 -16.49 -1.05 -4.04
CA TYR A 213 -15.40 -0.33 -3.39
C TYR A 213 -16.00 0.66 -2.41
N LEU A 214 -15.68 0.49 -1.13
CA LEU A 214 -16.25 1.26 -0.04
C LEU A 214 -15.16 2.10 0.63
N ASN A 215 -15.57 3.29 1.07
CA ASN A 215 -14.75 4.16 1.88
C ASN A 215 -14.90 3.78 3.34
N PHE A 216 -13.78 3.50 4.01
CA PHE A 216 -13.75 3.29 5.45
C PHE A 216 -12.76 4.25 6.09
N PRO A 217 -12.95 4.64 7.36
CA PRO A 217 -11.88 5.28 8.12
C PRO A 217 -10.60 4.45 8.08
N SER A 218 -9.44 5.11 7.99
CA SER A 218 -8.15 4.41 7.95
C SER A 218 -7.94 3.51 9.19
N SER A 219 -8.44 3.96 10.34
CA SER A 219 -8.42 3.26 11.63
C SER A 219 -9.72 3.50 12.42
N GLU A 220 -9.96 2.69 13.45
CA GLU A 220 -11.10 2.87 14.35
C GLU A 220 -11.04 4.21 15.09
N VAL A 221 -9.86 4.61 15.57
CA VAL A 221 -9.67 5.90 16.27
C VAL A 221 -9.95 7.07 15.35
N ILE A 222 -9.47 7.03 14.10
CA ILE A 222 -9.76 8.06 13.10
C ILE A 222 -11.26 8.10 12.81
N GLY A 223 -11.90 6.93 12.68
CA GLY A 223 -13.34 6.83 12.46
C GLY A 223 -14.16 7.44 13.59
N ALA A 224 -13.79 7.18 14.84
CA ALA A 224 -14.45 7.76 16.00
C ALA A 224 -14.31 9.29 16.05
N ARG A 225 -13.10 9.81 15.77
CA ARG A 225 -12.85 11.27 15.69
C ARG A 225 -13.65 11.91 14.57
N LEU A 226 -13.67 11.29 13.39
CA LEU A 226 -14.40 11.79 12.22
C LEU A 226 -15.92 11.82 12.48
N LYS A 227 -16.48 10.75 13.06
CA LYS A 227 -17.90 10.69 13.46
C LYS A 227 -18.23 11.81 14.44
N THR A 228 -17.41 11.99 15.47
CA THR A 228 -17.59 13.05 16.47
C THR A 228 -17.58 14.43 15.84
N LEU A 229 -16.64 14.66 14.91
CA LEU A 229 -16.52 15.92 14.17
C LEU A 229 -17.77 16.23 13.34
N VAL A 230 -18.23 15.24 12.55
CA VAL A 230 -19.43 15.36 11.71
C VAL A 230 -20.68 15.60 12.56
N VAL A 231 -20.89 14.81 13.61
CA VAL A 231 -22.03 14.98 14.54
C VAL A 231 -22.00 16.37 15.16
N ASN A 232 -20.87 16.80 15.72
CA ASN A 232 -20.77 18.12 16.32
C ASN A 232 -21.07 19.25 15.32
N HIS A 233 -20.66 19.12 14.07
CA HIS A 233 -20.95 20.12 13.05
C HIS A 233 -22.46 20.28 12.81
N PHE A 234 -23.17 19.18 12.54
CA PHE A 234 -24.59 19.23 12.20
C PHE A 234 -25.50 19.47 13.41
N PHE A 235 -25.14 18.98 14.61
CA PHE A 235 -25.97 19.16 15.80
C PHE A 235 -25.72 20.49 16.53
N ARG A 236 -24.53 21.10 16.44
CA ARG A 236 -24.31 22.47 16.99
C ARG A 236 -24.95 23.56 16.15
N GLY A 237 -25.25 23.30 14.86
CA GLY A 237 -26.01 24.22 14.01
C GLY A 237 -27.47 24.38 14.44
N SER A 238 -28.07 23.32 14.98
CA SER A 238 -29.48 23.30 15.38
C SER A 238 -29.79 24.08 16.66
N SER A 239 -28.79 24.39 17.49
CA SER A 239 -28.99 25.10 18.76
C SER A 239 -29.04 26.63 18.62
N ARG A 240 -28.80 27.17 17.42
CA ARG A 240 -28.64 28.62 17.19
C ARG A 240 -29.86 29.30 16.54
N VAL A 241 -30.89 28.54 16.19
CA VAL A 241 -32.09 29.07 15.50
C VAL A 241 -33.22 29.44 16.49
N ASP A 242 -33.17 29.02 17.76
CA ASP A 242 -34.25 29.25 18.74
C ASP A 242 -33.98 30.39 19.74
N LEU A 243 -33.12 31.37 19.42
CA LEU A 243 -32.82 32.52 20.30
C LEU A 243 -32.94 33.90 19.64
N GLN A 244 -33.74 34.02 18.60
CA GLN A 244 -34.25 35.31 18.14
C GLN A 244 -35.77 35.25 18.03
N ALA A 245 -36.41 35.49 19.17
CA ALA A 245 -37.76 36.03 19.25
C ALA A 245 -37.78 37.49 18.81
#